data_AF-A0A4Y9LZ50-F1
#
_entry.id   AF-A0A4Y9LZ50-F1
#
_cell.length_a   1.000
_cell.length_b   1.000
_cell.length_c   1.000
_cell.angle_alpha   90.00
_cell.angle_beta   90.00
_cell.angle_gamma   90.00
#
_symmetry.space_group_name_H-M   'P 1'
#
loop_
_entity.id
_entity.type
_entity.pdbx_description
1 polymer ?
#
loop_
_entity_poly.entity_id
_entity_poly.type
_entity_poly.pdbx_seq_one_letter_code
_entity_poly.pdbx_strand_id
1 'polypeptide(L)' 'MITYKEYHIERFERGPKRWVARIKRADGRNIRTVLPASEHSYLDTKPAASAEEAEKLAKDGVDFGGIV' A
#
# COMPACT_ATOMS: atom_id res chain seq x y z
N MET A 1 -4.89 -9.34 -6.00
CA MET A 1 -4.65 -7.97 -6.48
C MET A 1 -5.98 -7.25 -6.53
N ILE A 2 -6.09 -6.11 -5.87
CA ILE A 2 -7.30 -5.28 -5.78
C ILE A 2 -6.97 -3.93 -6.39
N THR A 3 -7.82 -3.42 -7.28
CA THR A 3 -7.67 -2.06 -7.82
C THR A 3 -8.47 -1.11 -6.94
N TYR A 4 -7.80 -0.10 -6.42
CA TYR A 4 -8.39 0.93 -5.58
C TYR A 4 -7.92 2.30 -6.05
N LYS A 5 -8.85 3.10 -6.61
CA LYS A 5 -8.53 4.36 -7.31
C LYS A 5 -7.49 4.12 -8.42
N GLU A 6 -6.41 4.88 -8.42
CA GLU A 6 -5.28 4.75 -9.35
C GLU A 6 -4.19 3.78 -8.83
N TYR A 7 -4.49 2.95 -7.81
CA TYR A 7 -3.53 2.09 -7.15
C TYR A 7 -3.93 0.62 -7.21
N HIS A 8 -2.95 -0.26 -7.29
CA HIS A 8 -3.07 -1.69 -7.09
C HIS A 8 -2.58 -2.07 -5.70
N ILE A 9 -3.43 -2.80 -4.98
CA ILE A 9 -3.17 -3.29 -3.64
C ILE A 9 -2.99 -4.82 -3.71
N GLU A 10 -1.83 -5.30 -3.29
CA GLU A 10 -1.48 -6.72 -3.22
C GLU A 10 -1.28 -7.12 -1.75
N ARG A 11 -2.15 -7.99 -1.24
CA ARG A 11 -2.03 -8.56 0.11
C ARG A 11 -1.13 -9.79 0.10
N PHE A 12 -0.15 -9.84 1.00
CA PHE A 12 0.75 -10.98 1.15
C PHE A 12 1.16 -11.17 2.61
N GLU A 13 1.45 -12.40 3.00
CA GLU A 13 1.88 -12.73 4.36
C GLU A 13 3.42 -12.66 4.46
N ARG A 14 3.93 -11.84 5.37
CA ARG A 14 5.37 -11.65 5.66
C ARG A 14 5.73 -12.32 6.99
N GLY A 15 5.54 -13.64 7.04
CA GLY A 15 5.75 -14.48 8.23
C GLY A 15 4.48 -14.73 9.04
N PRO A 16 4.55 -15.52 10.12
CA PRO A 16 3.35 -16.05 10.78
C PRO A 16 2.47 -14.93 11.32
N LYS A 17 1.24 -14.84 10.79
CA LYS A 17 0.22 -13.85 11.19
C LYS A 17 0.62 -12.38 10.95
N ARG A 18 1.50 -12.12 9.98
CA ARG A 18 1.90 -10.76 9.61
C ARG A 18 1.49 -10.47 8.17
N TRP A 19 0.27 -10.01 8.01
CA TRP A 19 -0.25 -9.61 6.70
C TRP A 19 0.22 -8.21 6.34
N VAL A 20 0.70 -8.03 5.13
CA VAL A 20 1.15 -6.75 4.60
C VAL A 20 0.42 -6.50 3.29
N ALA A 21 0.07 -5.25 3.02
CA ALA A 21 -0.46 -4.83 1.74
C ALA A 21 0.58 -3.98 1.01
N ARG A 22 0.90 -4.37 -0.22
CA ARG A 22 1.74 -3.61 -1.13
C ARG A 22 0.88 -2.76 -2.04
N ILE A 23 1.15 -1.47 -2.04
CA ILE A 23 0.50 -0.45 -2.86
C ILE A 23 1.44 -0.13 -4.02
N LYS A 24 0.93 -0.13 -5.24
CA LYS A 24 1.61 0.29 -6.48
C LYS A 24 0.67 1.20 -7.26
N ARG A 25 1.15 2.15 -8.07
CA ARG A 25 0.23 2.82 -9.01
C ARG A 25 -0.16 1.86 -10.14
N ALA A 26 -1.43 1.92 -10.54
CA ALA A 26 -1.97 1.17 -11.66
C ALA A 26 -1.32 1.59 -12.99
N ASP A 27 -0.94 2.86 -13.10
CA ASP A 27 -0.30 3.42 -14.29
C ASP A 27 1.17 3.00 -14.47
N GLY A 28 1.70 2.15 -13.58
CA GLY A 28 3.10 1.73 -13.59
C GLY A 28 4.09 2.81 -13.17
N ARG A 29 3.61 4.02 -12.84
CA ARG A 29 4.43 5.11 -12.30
C ARG A 29 4.83 4.84 -10.86
N ASN A 30 5.95 5.41 -10.44
CA ASN A 30 6.34 5.39 -9.03
C ASN A 30 5.33 6.18 -8.19
N ILE A 31 5.11 5.71 -6.96
CA ILE A 31 4.42 6.44 -5.91
C ILE A 31 5.36 7.53 -5.39
N ARG A 32 4.88 8.77 -5.32
CA ARG A 32 5.64 9.85 -4.67
C ARG A 32 5.12 10.02 -3.27
N THR A 33 5.95 9.82 -2.25
CA THR A 33 5.58 10.21 -0.90
C THR A 33 5.87 11.69 -0.70
N VAL A 34 4.96 12.42 -0.04
CA VAL A 34 5.15 13.86 0.20
C VAL A 34 6.19 14.09 1.31
N LEU A 35 6.24 13.21 2.31
CA LEU A 35 7.13 13.36 3.47
C LEU A 35 7.64 12.02 4.02
N PRO A 36 8.94 11.71 3.91
CA PRO A 36 9.94 12.40 3.10
C PRO A 36 9.59 12.35 1.60
N ALA A 37 9.99 13.38 0.86
CA ALA A 37 9.87 13.42 -0.60
C ALA A 37 10.70 12.28 -1.20
N SER A 38 10.06 11.19 -1.59
CA SER A 38 10.74 10.00 -2.10
C SER A 38 9.87 9.30 -3.12
N GLU A 39 10.51 8.81 -4.17
CA GLU A 39 9.85 8.02 -5.19
C GLU A 39 10.03 6.54 -4.84
N HIS A 40 8.92 5.86 -4.66
CA HIS A 40 8.88 4.45 -4.35
C HIS A 40 8.11 3.72 -5.45
N SER A 41 8.70 2.69 -6.04
CA SER A 41 7.98 1.84 -7.00
C SER A 41 6.81 1.10 -6.34
N TYR A 42 6.84 0.94 -5.02
CA TYR A 42 5.75 0.43 -4.22
C TYR A 42 5.87 0.89 -2.76
N LEU A 43 4.76 0.91 -2.04
CA LEU A 43 4.73 1.13 -0.59
C LEU A 43 4.11 -0.08 0.10
N ASP A 44 4.75 -0.55 1.15
CA ASP A 44 4.22 -1.63 1.98
C ASP A 44 3.58 -1.04 3.24
N THR A 45 2.38 -1.50 3.60
CA THR A 45 1.73 -1.10 4.84
C THR A 45 2.43 -1.67 6.06
N LYS A 46 2.07 -1.18 7.25
CA LYS A 46 2.43 -1.84 8.50
C LYS A 46 1.87 -3.28 8.51
N PRO A 47 2.58 -4.23 9.14
CA PRO A 47 2.06 -5.58 9.34
C PRO A 47 0.77 -5.54 10.15
N ALA A 48 -0.24 -6.24 9.67
CA ALA A 48 -1.54 -6.41 10.30
C ALA A 48 -1.77 -7.87 10.71
N ALA A 49 -2.72 -8.08 11.62
CA ALA A 49 -3.07 -9.42 12.08
C ALA A 49 -3.87 -10.20 11.01
N SER A 50 -4.48 -9.50 10.06
CA SER A 50 -5.31 -10.08 9.01
C SER A 50 -5.10 -9.40 7.66
N ALA A 51 -5.45 -10.12 6.60
CA ALA A 51 -5.38 -9.64 5.22
C ALA A 51 -6.28 -8.42 4.97
N GLU A 52 -7.47 -8.40 5.57
CA GLU A 52 -8.46 -7.32 5.43
C GLU A 52 -7.99 -6.05 6.14
N GLU A 53 -7.36 -6.20 7.31
CA GLU A 53 -6.79 -5.07 8.04
C GLU A 53 -5.59 -4.47 7.31
N ALA A 54 -4.73 -5.30 6.70
CA ALA A 54 -3.66 -4.81 5.84
C ALA A 54 -4.20 -4.04 4.62
N GLU A 55 -5.27 -4.54 4.00
CA GLU A 55 -5.95 -3.85 2.90
C GLU A 55 -6.54 -2.51 3.34
N LYS A 56 -7.18 -2.45 4.51
CA LYS A 56 -7.72 -1.21 5.07
C LYS A 56 -6.62 -0.19 5.31
N LEU A 57 -5.50 -0.59 5.91
CA LEU A 57 -4.33 0.28 6.10
C LEU A 57 -3.79 0.83 4.77
N ALA A 58 -3.84 0.02 3.70
CA ALA A 58 -3.42 0.47 2.38
C ALA A 58 -4.36 1.53 1.80
N LYS A 59 -5.68 1.32 1.91
CA LYS A 59 -6.68 2.29 1.48
C LYS A 59 -6.56 3.59 2.28
N ASP A 60 -6.46 3.49 3.60
CA ASP A 60 -6.28 4.64 4.50
C ASP A 60 -5.01 5.42 4.14
N GLY A 61 -3.90 4.73 3.82
CA GLY A 61 -2.65 5.38 3.40
C GLY A 61 -2.74 6.12 2.06
N VAL A 62 -3.53 5.59 1.11
CA VAL A 62 -3.86 6.28 -0.15
C VAL A 62 -4.77 7.48 0.11
N ASP A 63 -5.76 7.34 0.99
CA ASP A 63 -6.74 8.37 1.30
C ASP A 63 -6.17 9.54 2.10
N PHE A 64 -5.24 9.30 3.02
CA PHE A 64 -4.62 10.34 3.86
C PHE A 64 -3.62 11.24 3.10
N GLY A 65 -3.41 11.03 1.79
CA GLY A 65 -2.65 11.97 0.96
C GLY A 65 -1.14 12.02 1.25
N GLY A 66 -0.60 11.04 1.97
CA GLY A 66 0.86 10.85 2.10
C GLY A 66 1.52 10.33 0.82
N ILE A 67 0.70 9.93 -0.17
CA ILE A 67 1.01 9.32 -1.46
C ILE A 67 0.40 10.23 -2.55
N VAL A 68 1.25 10.79 -3.41
CA VAL A 68 0.91 11.62 -4.58
C VAL A 68 1.36 10.98 -5.90
#